data_AF-A0A438DNE8-F1
#
_entry.id   AF-A0A438DNE8-F1
#
_cell.length_a   1.000
_cell.length_b   1.000
_cell.length_c   1.000
_cell.angle_alpha   90.00
_cell.angle_beta   90.00
_cell.angle_gamma   90.00
#
_symmetry.space_group_name_H-M   'P 1'
#
loop_
_entity.id
_entity.type
_entity.pdbx_description
1 polymer ?
#
loop_
_entity_poly.entity_id
_entity_poly.type
_entity_poly.pdbx_seq_one_letter_code
_entity_poly.pdbx_strand_id
1 'polypeptide(L)'
;MAGVSRKISAASARSHTRKSHHNTSKLPSGLSLSLSLSLSLFLSPVFILEMLHLVAEKLEAARPPPPKICGSPGGPAITAHRIKLRDGRHLAYKEHVYDSGRLAGATLIAPVINYWWPGFPANLSKEAYYHQFPQDQWALRVAHYTPWLTYWWNTQKLFPASSVIGGRPQLSRKDMEIIQQMAARPRHLMLQASQQGEFESIHRDLMIGFGSWSLILWSFENPFPNNEGSVHIGKVMKMASCLLCCNGILQGKLSWIHYHEVPVLGTCFLLQMA
;
A
#
# COMPACT_ATOMS: atom_id res chain seq x y z
N MET A 1 108.31 -7.72 29.45
CA MET A 1 107.59 -6.81 28.53
C MET A 1 106.10 -7.07 28.71
N ALA A 2 105.35 -6.04 29.12
CA ALA A 2 103.96 -6.11 29.52
C ALA A 2 103.03 -6.28 28.30
N GLY A 3 102.14 -7.28 28.35
CA GLY A 3 101.06 -7.51 27.38
C GLY A 3 99.72 -7.08 27.97
N VAL A 4 99.07 -6.16 27.27
CA VAL A 4 97.92 -5.35 27.70
C VAL A 4 96.65 -6.17 27.95
N SER A 5 96.03 -5.95 29.12
CA SER A 5 94.69 -6.43 29.48
C SER A 5 93.62 -5.45 28.98
N ARG A 6 92.60 -5.94 28.26
CA ARG A 6 91.34 -5.22 28.06
C ARG A 6 90.17 -6.08 28.53
N LYS A 7 89.56 -5.64 29.64
CA LYS A 7 88.32 -6.15 30.22
C LYS A 7 87.14 -5.75 29.34
N ILE A 8 86.25 -6.70 29.07
CA ILE A 8 84.96 -6.49 28.41
C ILE A 8 83.97 -6.02 29.47
N SER A 9 83.41 -4.81 29.31
CA SER A 9 82.40 -4.25 30.21
C SER A 9 81.00 -4.41 29.60
N ALA A 10 80.07 -4.77 30.48
CA ALA A 10 78.66 -4.92 30.23
C ALA A 10 77.98 -3.61 29.79
N ALA A 11 76.87 -3.79 29.06
CA ALA A 11 75.75 -2.87 28.96
C ALA A 11 75.98 -1.53 28.25
N SER A 12 75.78 -1.52 26.92
CA SER A 12 75.12 -0.41 26.22
C SER A 12 74.86 -0.79 24.75
N ALA A 13 73.80 -1.56 24.51
CA ALA A 13 73.13 -1.56 23.21
C ALA A 13 71.71 -1.04 23.43
N ARG A 14 71.50 0.22 23.03
CA ARG A 14 70.21 0.91 23.07
C ARG A 14 69.23 0.20 22.13
N SER A 15 68.08 -0.20 22.67
CA SER A 15 66.87 -0.51 21.89
C SER A 15 65.67 -0.02 22.71
N HIS A 16 65.39 1.29 22.62
CA HIS A 16 64.18 1.85 23.18
C HIS A 16 62.99 1.65 22.23
N THR A 17 62.06 0.83 22.71
CA THR A 17 60.60 1.04 22.77
C THR A 17 59.76 1.07 21.49
N ARG A 18 58.98 -0.01 21.30
CA ARG A 18 57.53 0.07 21.07
C ARG A 18 56.86 -1.15 21.71
N LYS A 19 56.23 -0.95 22.87
CA LYS A 19 55.45 -1.99 23.57
C LYS A 19 54.25 -2.38 22.71
N SER A 20 54.21 -3.62 22.24
CA SER A 20 53.00 -4.27 21.77
C SER A 20 52.28 -4.85 22.99
N HIS A 21 51.29 -4.13 23.51
CA HIS A 21 50.36 -4.68 24.49
C HIS A 21 49.42 -5.64 23.74
N HIS A 22 49.78 -6.93 23.71
CA HIS A 22 48.84 -7.96 23.27
C HIS A 22 47.91 -8.24 24.45
N ASN A 23 46.80 -7.51 24.54
CA ASN A 23 45.70 -7.87 25.42
C ASN A 23 45.10 -9.18 24.90
N THR A 24 45.55 -10.30 25.44
CA THR A 24 44.79 -11.55 25.38
C THR A 24 43.73 -11.47 26.46
N SER A 25 42.60 -10.82 26.17
CA SER A 25 41.39 -11.02 26.96
C SER A 25 40.95 -12.47 26.76
N LYS A 26 41.46 -13.38 27.59
CA LYS A 26 40.82 -14.68 27.77
C LYS A 26 39.43 -14.40 28.33
N LEU A 27 38.44 -14.52 27.46
CA LEU A 27 37.03 -14.51 27.85
C LEU A 27 36.83 -15.63 28.89
N PRO A 28 36.12 -15.39 30.00
CA PRO A 28 35.84 -16.44 30.98
C PRO A 28 35.14 -17.59 30.24
N SER A 29 35.67 -18.80 30.37
CA SER A 29 35.16 -20.02 29.73
C SER A 29 33.70 -20.37 30.07
N GLY A 30 33.07 -19.63 30.99
CA GLY A 30 31.65 -19.74 31.34
C GLY A 30 30.69 -18.87 30.53
N LEU A 31 31.16 -17.88 29.74
CA LEU A 31 30.30 -16.97 28.96
C LEU A 31 30.10 -17.38 27.50
N SER A 32 30.95 -18.27 26.95
CA SER A 32 30.77 -18.77 25.57
C SER A 32 29.72 -19.88 25.46
N LEU A 33 29.50 -20.64 26.54
CA LEU A 33 28.51 -21.71 26.60
C LEU A 33 27.07 -21.17 26.71
N SER A 34 26.82 -20.06 27.40
CA SER A 34 25.46 -19.53 27.53
C SER A 34 24.92 -18.90 26.25
N LEU A 35 25.79 -18.31 25.41
CA LEU A 35 25.42 -17.81 24.08
C LEU A 35 25.26 -18.92 23.04
N SER A 36 26.04 -20.01 23.13
CA SER A 36 25.94 -21.13 22.19
C SER A 36 24.77 -22.07 22.51
N LEU A 37 24.44 -22.27 23.79
CA LEU A 37 23.24 -23.00 24.23
C LEU A 37 21.95 -22.24 23.94
N SER A 38 21.95 -20.90 24.00
CA SER A 38 20.78 -20.12 23.61
C SER A 38 20.57 -20.14 22.09
N LEU A 39 21.61 -19.97 21.28
CA LEU A 39 21.50 -19.99 19.82
C LEU A 39 21.12 -21.38 19.25
N SER A 40 21.57 -22.46 19.89
CA SER A 40 21.21 -23.84 19.48
C SER A 40 19.77 -24.22 19.84
N LEU A 41 19.18 -23.62 20.87
CA LEU A 41 17.75 -23.76 21.18
C LEU A 41 16.89 -23.09 20.10
N PHE A 42 17.27 -21.90 19.62
CA PHE A 42 16.59 -21.18 18.54
C PHE A 42 16.69 -21.86 17.16
N LEU A 43 17.63 -22.80 16.99
CA LEU A 43 17.80 -23.61 15.77
C LEU A 43 17.42 -25.07 15.97
N SER A 44 16.91 -25.44 17.16
CA SER A 44 16.47 -26.80 17.42
C SER A 44 15.24 -27.12 16.56
N PRO A 45 15.11 -28.36 16.01
CA PRO A 45 13.93 -28.74 15.23
C PRO A 45 12.62 -28.55 16.00
N VAL A 46 12.65 -28.74 17.32
CA VAL A 46 11.49 -28.52 18.21
C VAL A 46 11.07 -27.05 18.22
N PHE A 47 12.02 -26.13 18.40
CA PHE A 47 11.72 -24.70 18.36
C PHE A 47 11.24 -24.25 16.98
N ILE A 48 11.82 -24.78 15.90
CA ILE A 48 11.36 -24.50 14.54
C ILE A 48 9.93 -24.98 14.35
N LEU A 49 9.58 -26.19 14.82
CA LEU A 49 8.21 -26.72 14.73
C LEU A 49 7.22 -25.90 15.57
N GLU A 50 7.61 -25.43 16.75
CA GLU A 50 6.81 -24.55 17.59
C GLU A 50 6.57 -23.19 16.93
N MET A 51 7.62 -22.59 16.33
CA MET A 51 7.50 -21.36 15.55
C MET A 51 6.60 -21.56 14.31
N LEU A 52 6.75 -22.68 13.58
CA LEU A 52 5.89 -23.00 12.45
C LEU A 52 4.44 -23.20 12.88
N HIS A 53 4.20 -23.82 14.03
CA HIS A 53 2.86 -23.99 14.59
C HIS A 53 2.23 -22.65 14.97
N LEU A 54 2.97 -21.77 15.66
CA LEU A 54 2.52 -20.41 15.98
C LEU A 54 2.25 -19.60 14.71
N VAL A 55 3.11 -19.69 13.70
CA VAL A 55 2.89 -19.03 12.40
C VAL A 55 1.65 -19.58 11.73
N ALA A 56 1.44 -20.90 11.72
CA ALA A 56 0.26 -21.53 11.14
C ALA A 56 -1.04 -21.13 11.86
N GLU A 57 -1.04 -21.07 13.18
CA GLU A 57 -2.20 -20.62 13.97
C GLU A 57 -2.50 -19.14 13.71
N LYS A 58 -1.47 -18.29 13.68
CA LYS A 58 -1.63 -16.87 13.33
C LYS A 58 -2.11 -16.69 11.89
N LEU A 59 -1.68 -17.54 10.98
CA LEU A 59 -2.12 -17.57 9.59
C LEU A 59 -3.57 -18.05 9.45
N GLU A 60 -4.01 -18.98 10.28
CA GLU A 60 -5.41 -19.39 10.33
C GLU A 60 -6.30 -18.28 10.88
N ALA A 61 -5.87 -17.62 11.97
CA ALA A 61 -6.53 -16.45 12.53
C ALA A 61 -6.49 -15.21 11.59
N ALA A 62 -5.57 -15.20 10.63
CA ALA A 62 -5.44 -14.20 9.58
C ALA A 62 -6.47 -14.37 8.45
N ARG A 63 -7.23 -15.47 8.42
CA ARG A 63 -8.21 -15.71 7.36
C ARG A 63 -9.40 -14.77 7.51
N PRO A 64 -9.84 -14.13 6.41
CA PRO A 64 -11.05 -13.35 6.44
C PRO A 64 -12.27 -14.24 6.70
N PRO A 65 -13.35 -13.69 7.28
CA PRO A 65 -14.60 -14.41 7.41
C PRO A 65 -15.13 -14.82 6.02
N PRO A 66 -15.94 -15.90 5.93
CA PRO A 66 -16.54 -16.31 4.67
C PRO A 66 -17.29 -15.14 3.98
N PRO A 67 -17.08 -14.94 2.68
CA PRO A 67 -17.62 -13.78 1.98
C PRO A 67 -19.14 -13.86 1.81
N LYS A 68 -19.84 -12.75 1.99
CA LYS A 68 -21.29 -12.64 1.78
C LYS A 68 -21.58 -12.03 0.41
N ILE A 69 -21.30 -12.79 -0.65
CA ILE A 69 -21.37 -12.27 -2.02
C ILE A 69 -22.82 -11.90 -2.37
N CYS A 70 -23.03 -10.71 -2.91
CA CYS A 70 -24.37 -10.30 -3.35
C CYS A 70 -24.86 -11.22 -4.48
N GLY A 71 -26.08 -11.76 -4.36
CA GLY A 71 -26.68 -12.65 -5.35
C GLY A 71 -26.27 -14.12 -5.24
N SER A 72 -25.42 -14.51 -4.28
CA SER A 72 -25.17 -15.93 -3.99
C SER A 72 -26.29 -16.53 -3.12
N PRO A 73 -26.49 -17.86 -3.09
CA PRO A 73 -27.39 -18.51 -2.14
C PRO A 73 -27.07 -18.08 -0.70
N GLY A 74 -28.05 -17.56 0.03
CA GLY A 74 -27.88 -17.04 1.39
C GLY A 74 -27.14 -15.69 1.52
N GLY A 75 -26.74 -15.07 0.40
CA GLY A 75 -26.11 -13.76 0.35
C GLY A 75 -27.10 -12.60 0.20
N PRO A 76 -26.65 -11.34 0.39
CA PRO A 76 -27.50 -10.15 0.18
C PRO A 76 -28.02 -10.06 -1.27
N ALA A 77 -29.17 -9.41 -1.46
CA ALA A 77 -29.68 -9.15 -2.80
C ALA A 77 -28.80 -8.12 -3.55
N ILE A 78 -28.73 -8.26 -4.88
CA ILE A 78 -28.12 -7.25 -5.73
C ILE A 78 -29.11 -6.08 -5.85
N THR A 79 -28.76 -4.94 -5.28
CA THR A 79 -29.61 -3.74 -5.22
C THR A 79 -29.14 -2.60 -6.15
N ALA A 80 -27.88 -2.63 -6.59
CA ALA A 80 -27.33 -1.64 -7.51
C ALA A 80 -27.55 -2.04 -8.97
N HIS A 81 -27.84 -1.06 -9.84
CA HIS A 81 -27.84 -1.26 -11.29
C HIS A 81 -26.45 -1.64 -11.77
N ARG A 82 -26.37 -2.60 -12.70
CA ARG A 82 -25.11 -3.15 -13.20
C ARG A 82 -25.15 -3.35 -14.70
N ILE A 83 -24.04 -3.02 -15.36
CA ILE A 83 -23.79 -3.34 -16.77
C ILE A 83 -22.87 -4.56 -16.81
N LYS A 84 -23.26 -5.59 -17.56
CA LYS A 84 -22.39 -6.74 -17.84
C LYS A 84 -21.42 -6.37 -18.96
N LEU A 85 -20.13 -6.46 -18.67
CA LEU A 85 -19.04 -6.26 -19.62
C LEU A 85 -18.89 -7.49 -20.52
N ARG A 86 -18.21 -7.33 -21.67
CA ARG A 86 -17.99 -8.41 -22.64
C ARG A 86 -17.25 -9.62 -22.04
N ASP A 87 -16.39 -9.38 -21.07
CA ASP A 87 -15.64 -10.42 -20.34
C ASP A 87 -16.42 -11.05 -19.18
N GLY A 88 -17.71 -10.72 -19.03
CA GLY A 88 -18.60 -11.27 -18.01
C GLY A 88 -18.54 -10.56 -16.65
N ARG A 89 -17.65 -9.58 -16.46
CA ARG A 89 -17.63 -8.75 -15.24
C ARG A 89 -18.84 -7.82 -15.19
N HIS A 90 -19.16 -7.30 -14.01
CA HIS A 90 -20.28 -6.40 -13.81
C HIS A 90 -19.80 -5.07 -13.23
N LEU A 91 -20.14 -3.97 -13.90
CA LEU A 91 -19.85 -2.61 -13.45
C LEU A 91 -21.13 -2.01 -12.84
N ALA A 92 -21.07 -1.63 -11.57
CA ALA A 92 -22.16 -0.88 -10.95
C ALA A 92 -22.17 0.56 -11.51
N TYR A 93 -23.36 1.10 -11.76
CA TYR A 93 -23.52 2.48 -12.22
C TYR A 93 -24.71 3.15 -11.55
N LYS A 94 -24.68 4.49 -11.55
CA LYS A 94 -25.79 5.34 -11.19
C LYS A 94 -25.97 6.36 -12.30
N GLU A 95 -27.19 6.48 -12.79
CA GLU A 95 -27.56 7.48 -13.78
C GLU A 95 -28.24 8.67 -13.10
N HIS A 96 -27.99 9.87 -13.62
CA HIS A 96 -28.67 11.08 -13.21
C HIS A 96 -29.25 11.73 -14.45
N VAL A 97 -30.59 11.78 -14.55
CA VAL A 97 -31.28 12.34 -15.71
C VAL A 97 -31.37 13.84 -15.55
N TYR A 98 -30.93 14.59 -16.56
CA TYR A 98 -31.11 16.04 -16.67
C TYR A 98 -32.02 16.31 -17.86
N ASP A 99 -33.32 16.52 -17.59
CA ASP A 99 -34.47 17.03 -18.39
C ASP A 99 -34.58 16.81 -19.92
N SER A 100 -33.62 16.16 -20.59
CA SER A 100 -33.52 16.10 -22.06
C SER A 100 -33.58 14.68 -22.63
N GLY A 101 -33.72 13.65 -21.79
CA GLY A 101 -33.83 12.24 -22.22
C GLY A 101 -32.63 11.70 -22.98
N ARG A 102 -31.54 12.47 -23.10
CA ARG A 102 -30.29 12.09 -23.76
C ARG A 102 -29.18 11.94 -22.72
N LEU A 103 -28.36 10.90 -22.86
CA LEU A 103 -27.14 10.75 -22.08
C LEU A 103 -26.18 11.89 -22.46
N ALA A 104 -25.99 12.86 -21.55
CA ALA A 104 -25.07 13.97 -21.77
C ALA A 104 -23.59 13.54 -21.69
N GLY A 105 -23.31 12.40 -21.05
CA GLY A 105 -21.97 11.81 -20.94
C GLY A 105 -21.92 10.69 -19.90
N ALA A 106 -20.78 10.00 -19.83
CA ALA A 106 -20.48 9.01 -18.78
C ALA A 106 -19.17 9.40 -18.09
N THR A 107 -19.16 9.40 -16.76
CA THR A 107 -17.98 9.72 -15.94
C THR A 107 -17.56 8.50 -15.15
N LEU A 108 -16.32 8.04 -15.32
CA LEU A 108 -15.73 7.04 -14.46
C LEU A 108 -15.09 7.73 -13.24
N ILE A 109 -15.45 7.28 -12.06
CA ILE A 109 -14.93 7.81 -10.79
C ILE A 109 -13.91 6.81 -10.24
N ALA A 110 -12.64 7.22 -10.16
CA ALA A 110 -11.56 6.43 -9.56
C ALA A 110 -11.00 7.19 -8.35
N PRO A 111 -11.26 6.74 -7.11
CA PRO A 111 -10.91 7.50 -5.91
C PRO A 111 -9.43 7.40 -5.51
N VAL A 112 -8.68 6.43 -6.05
CA VAL A 112 -7.29 6.13 -5.65
C VAL A 112 -6.41 5.82 -6.86
N ILE A 113 -5.11 6.14 -6.76
CA ILE A 113 -4.09 5.82 -7.76
C ILE A 113 -3.22 4.69 -7.24
N ASN A 114 -2.95 3.69 -8.08
CA ASN A 114 -1.95 2.67 -7.79
C ASN A 114 -0.54 3.21 -8.09
N TYR A 115 0.34 3.21 -7.09
CA TYR A 115 1.72 3.68 -7.21
C TYR A 115 2.64 2.71 -7.98
N TRP A 116 2.19 1.47 -8.20
CA TRP A 116 2.91 0.44 -8.96
C TRP A 116 2.34 0.24 -10.37
N TRP A 117 1.46 1.14 -10.82
CA TRP A 117 0.86 1.03 -12.14
C TRP A 117 1.92 1.08 -13.25
N PRO A 118 1.95 0.12 -14.20
CA PRO A 118 2.95 0.09 -15.24
C PRO A 118 3.02 1.36 -16.07
N GLY A 119 4.27 1.83 -16.26
CA GLY A 119 4.60 2.91 -17.15
C GLY A 119 4.59 4.30 -16.51
N PHE A 120 4.08 4.47 -15.28
CA PHE A 120 4.24 5.75 -14.60
C PHE A 120 5.73 6.00 -14.30
N PRO A 121 6.20 7.25 -14.39
CA PRO A 121 7.57 7.57 -14.01
C PRO A 121 7.81 7.16 -12.55
N ALA A 122 8.86 6.35 -12.33
CA ALA A 122 9.13 5.76 -11.02
C ALA A 122 9.43 6.82 -9.95
N ASN A 123 10.07 7.94 -10.31
CA ASN A 123 10.35 9.05 -9.41
C ASN A 123 9.06 9.69 -8.86
N LEU A 124 8.09 9.94 -9.73
CA LEU A 124 6.84 10.62 -9.39
C LEU A 124 5.89 9.71 -8.62
N SER A 125 5.84 8.42 -9.00
CA SER A 125 5.10 7.41 -8.25
C SER A 125 5.68 7.25 -6.84
N LYS A 126 7.01 7.21 -6.73
CA LYS A 126 7.73 7.14 -5.46
C LYS A 126 7.46 8.36 -4.58
N GLU A 127 7.58 9.57 -5.14
CA GLU A 127 7.33 10.82 -4.41
C GLU A 127 5.90 10.84 -3.84
N ALA A 128 4.89 10.59 -4.67
CA ALA A 128 3.50 10.59 -4.22
C ALA A 128 3.18 9.49 -3.20
N TYR A 129 3.81 8.32 -3.34
CA TYR A 129 3.70 7.24 -2.36
C TYR A 129 4.26 7.66 -0.98
N TYR A 130 5.43 8.31 -0.96
CA TYR A 130 6.05 8.75 0.29
C TYR A 130 5.37 9.97 0.93
N HIS A 131 4.47 10.66 0.22
CA HIS A 131 3.59 11.67 0.82
C HIS A 131 2.50 11.10 1.73
N GLN A 132 2.22 9.79 1.65
CA GLN A 132 1.23 9.14 2.51
C GLN A 132 1.77 8.94 3.93
N PHE A 133 0.87 8.68 4.88
CA PHE A 133 1.28 8.28 6.22
C PHE A 133 2.11 6.99 6.20
N PRO A 134 3.09 6.81 7.11
CA PRO A 134 3.88 5.58 7.18
C PRO A 134 3.02 4.30 7.31
N GLN A 135 1.91 4.34 8.04
CA GLN A 135 1.00 3.20 8.15
C GLN A 135 0.32 2.84 6.82
N ASP A 136 -0.03 3.83 6.01
CA ASP A 136 -0.63 3.59 4.69
C ASP A 136 0.41 3.05 3.71
N GLN A 137 1.63 3.57 3.76
CA GLN A 137 2.75 3.02 3.00
C GLN A 137 2.90 1.51 3.24
N TRP A 138 2.92 1.08 4.50
CA TRP A 138 3.01 -0.35 4.81
C TRP A 138 1.76 -1.13 4.42
N ALA A 139 0.56 -0.63 4.72
CA ALA A 139 -0.69 -1.30 4.37
C ALA A 139 -0.80 -1.53 2.85
N LEU A 140 -0.39 -0.54 2.04
CA LEU A 140 -0.36 -0.65 0.59
C LEU A 140 0.72 -1.60 0.08
N ARG A 141 1.90 -1.66 0.72
CA ARG A 141 2.91 -2.68 0.39
C ARG A 141 2.41 -4.08 0.63
N VAL A 142 1.70 -4.31 1.74
CA VAL A 142 1.08 -5.62 1.99
C VAL A 142 0.03 -5.92 0.92
N ALA A 143 -0.86 -4.98 0.62
CA ALA A 143 -1.85 -5.15 -0.44
C ALA A 143 -1.23 -5.46 -1.80
N HIS A 144 -0.07 -4.87 -2.12
CA HIS A 144 0.60 -5.06 -3.40
C HIS A 144 1.42 -6.37 -3.46
N TYR A 145 2.32 -6.59 -2.50
CA TYR A 145 3.30 -7.68 -2.55
C TYR A 145 2.79 -8.98 -1.92
N THR A 146 1.93 -8.88 -0.91
CA THR A 146 1.42 -10.04 -0.15
C THR A 146 -0.10 -9.90 0.07
N PRO A 147 -0.91 -9.80 -1.00
CA PRO A 147 -2.31 -9.43 -0.92
C PRO A 147 -3.13 -10.33 0.02
N TRP A 148 -2.76 -11.60 0.18
CA TRP A 148 -3.42 -12.54 1.09
C TRP A 148 -3.29 -12.17 2.59
N LEU A 149 -2.30 -11.33 2.97
CA LEU A 149 -2.13 -10.78 4.32
C LEU A 149 -2.87 -9.47 4.55
N THR A 150 -3.52 -8.90 3.54
CA THR A 150 -4.12 -7.56 3.61
C THR A 150 -5.16 -7.44 4.71
N TYR A 151 -6.01 -8.46 4.85
CA TYR A 151 -7.01 -8.53 5.92
C TYR A 151 -6.32 -8.52 7.29
N TRP A 152 -5.46 -9.51 7.53
CA TRP A 152 -4.75 -9.65 8.79
C TRP A 152 -4.01 -8.39 9.21
N TRP A 153 -3.28 -7.77 8.28
CA TRP A 153 -2.51 -6.55 8.53
C TRP A 153 -3.40 -5.42 9.04
N ASN A 154 -4.55 -5.21 8.39
CA ASN A 154 -5.45 -4.10 8.73
C ASN A 154 -6.37 -4.38 9.93
N THR A 155 -6.43 -5.62 10.41
CA THR A 155 -7.18 -5.97 11.63
C THR A 155 -6.31 -6.09 12.89
N GLN A 156 -4.99 -5.96 12.78
CA GLN A 156 -4.10 -6.04 13.95
C GLN A 156 -4.25 -4.85 14.90
N LYS A 157 -4.04 -5.12 16.20
CA LYS A 157 -4.06 -4.08 17.26
C LYS A 157 -2.66 -3.61 17.68
N LEU A 158 -1.61 -4.32 17.28
CA LEU A 158 -0.22 -4.06 17.70
C LEU A 158 0.41 -2.87 16.96
N PHE A 159 -0.12 -2.53 15.80
CA PHE A 159 0.33 -1.42 14.98
C PHE A 159 -0.87 -0.83 14.22
N PRO A 160 -0.78 0.43 13.75
CA PRO A 160 -1.90 1.05 13.04
C PRO A 160 -2.20 0.35 11.71
N ALA A 161 -3.49 0.13 11.46
CA ALA A 161 -4.02 -0.20 10.13
C ALA A 161 -3.89 0.98 9.17
N SER A 162 -4.33 0.80 7.91
CA SER A 162 -4.51 1.93 6.98
C SER A 162 -5.34 3.04 7.65
N SER A 163 -4.97 4.29 7.40
CA SER A 163 -5.64 5.46 7.94
C SER A 163 -7.11 5.54 7.53
N VAL A 164 -7.45 5.06 6.33
CA VAL A 164 -8.85 5.00 5.85
C VAL A 164 -9.64 3.96 6.63
N ILE A 165 -9.10 2.75 6.77
CA ILE A 165 -9.74 1.62 7.48
C ILE A 165 -9.84 1.92 8.98
N GLY A 166 -8.79 2.50 9.56
CA GLY A 166 -8.74 2.93 10.95
C GLY A 166 -9.54 4.21 11.26
N GLY A 167 -10.26 4.77 10.27
CA GLY A 167 -11.14 5.93 10.47
C GLY A 167 -10.41 7.24 10.77
N ARG A 168 -9.15 7.36 10.36
CA ARG A 168 -8.30 8.55 10.53
C ARG A 168 -7.64 9.01 9.22
N PRO A 169 -8.36 9.11 8.10
CA PRO A 169 -7.79 9.57 6.84
C PRO A 169 -7.34 11.03 6.90
N GLN A 170 -6.40 11.40 6.04
CA GLN A 170 -5.96 12.79 5.92
C GLN A 170 -6.98 13.63 5.13
N LEU A 171 -7.96 14.19 5.83
CA LEU A 171 -9.06 14.94 5.22
C LEU A 171 -8.83 16.46 5.25
N SER A 172 -9.33 17.16 4.25
CA SER A 172 -9.47 18.62 4.30
C SER A 172 -10.70 19.03 5.09
N ARG A 173 -10.81 20.32 5.43
CA ARG A 173 -12.00 20.89 6.07
C ARG A 173 -13.27 20.64 5.23
N LYS A 174 -13.19 20.79 3.90
CA LYS A 174 -14.30 20.53 2.99
C LYS A 174 -14.72 19.05 2.97
N ASP A 175 -13.74 18.15 3.03
CA ASP A 175 -14.03 16.72 3.13
C ASP A 175 -14.81 16.40 4.40
N MET A 176 -14.45 17.02 5.52
CA MET A 176 -15.17 16.87 6.79
C MET A 176 -16.60 17.39 6.71
N GLU A 177 -16.82 18.54 6.06
CA GLU A 177 -18.16 19.10 5.84
C GLU A 177 -19.04 18.13 5.01
N ILE A 178 -18.49 17.56 3.93
CA ILE A 178 -19.21 16.57 3.10
C ILE A 178 -19.50 15.29 3.89
N ILE A 179 -18.52 14.77 4.64
CA ILE A 179 -18.71 13.57 5.47
C ILE A 179 -19.76 13.79 6.55
N GLN A 180 -19.82 14.98 7.16
CA GLN A 180 -20.85 15.32 8.13
C GLN A 180 -22.25 15.35 7.48
N GLN A 181 -22.38 15.93 6.30
CA GLN A 181 -23.63 15.89 5.53
C GLN A 181 -24.03 14.46 5.16
N MET A 182 -23.06 13.63 4.78
CA MET A 182 -23.26 12.22 4.49
C MET A 182 -23.67 11.41 5.72
N ALA A 183 -23.09 11.71 6.89
CA ALA A 183 -23.46 11.05 8.15
C ALA A 183 -24.91 11.34 8.57
N ALA A 184 -25.48 12.45 8.10
CA ALA A 184 -26.89 12.77 8.27
C ALA A 184 -27.81 11.97 7.31
N ARG A 185 -27.27 11.29 6.29
CA ARG A 185 -28.05 10.42 5.40
C ARG A 185 -28.50 9.15 6.13
N PRO A 186 -29.59 8.50 5.68
CA PRO A 186 -30.09 7.29 6.30
C PRO A 186 -29.02 6.19 6.41
N ARG A 187 -28.88 5.60 7.60
CA ARG A 187 -27.87 4.54 7.90
C ARG A 187 -27.93 3.35 6.95
N HIS A 188 -29.08 3.07 6.32
CA HIS A 188 -29.23 1.94 5.41
C HIS A 188 -28.32 2.04 4.17
N LEU A 189 -28.02 3.25 3.68
CA LEU A 189 -27.12 3.45 2.53
C LEU A 189 -25.67 3.11 2.88
N MET A 190 -25.24 3.47 4.09
CA MET A 190 -23.90 3.16 4.60
C MET A 190 -23.73 1.65 4.84
N LEU A 191 -24.78 0.97 5.29
CA LEU A 191 -24.78 -0.49 5.48
C LEU A 191 -24.80 -1.25 4.15
N GLN A 192 -25.37 -0.67 3.09
CA GLN A 192 -25.39 -1.28 1.76
C GLN A 192 -23.97 -1.39 1.17
N ALA A 193 -23.11 -0.39 1.39
CA ALA A 193 -21.73 -0.41 0.90
C ALA A 193 -20.88 -1.52 1.54
N SER A 194 -21.18 -1.92 2.77
CA SER A 194 -20.46 -2.97 3.52
C SER A 194 -21.24 -4.29 3.62
N GLN A 195 -22.33 -4.45 2.86
CA GLN A 195 -23.24 -5.59 3.00
C GLN A 195 -22.58 -6.95 2.70
N GLN A 196 -21.46 -6.95 1.96
CA GLN A 196 -20.69 -8.15 1.66
C GLN A 196 -19.70 -8.55 2.77
N GLY A 197 -19.62 -7.75 3.84
CA GLY A 197 -18.62 -7.85 4.89
C GLY A 197 -17.38 -6.99 4.59
N GLU A 198 -16.62 -6.71 5.64
CA GLU A 198 -15.46 -5.80 5.59
C GLU A 198 -14.34 -6.30 4.67
N PHE A 199 -14.13 -7.62 4.60
CA PHE A 199 -13.15 -8.19 3.69
C PHE A 199 -13.50 -7.90 2.23
N GLU A 200 -14.69 -8.30 1.80
CA GLU A 200 -15.14 -8.15 0.42
C GLU A 200 -15.34 -6.69 0.01
N SER A 201 -15.75 -5.83 0.95
CA SER A 201 -16.13 -4.44 0.65
C SER A 201 -14.98 -3.44 0.79
N ILE A 202 -13.88 -3.81 1.46
CA ILE A 202 -12.77 -2.88 1.76
C ILE A 202 -11.42 -3.51 1.42
N HIS A 203 -11.10 -4.65 2.03
CA HIS A 203 -9.78 -5.25 1.90
C HIS A 203 -9.53 -5.80 0.50
N ARG A 204 -10.55 -6.41 -0.11
CA ARG A 204 -10.51 -6.89 -1.48
C ARG A 204 -10.36 -5.74 -2.48
N ASP A 205 -11.05 -4.63 -2.25
CA ASP A 205 -10.90 -3.41 -3.06
C ASP A 205 -9.50 -2.82 -2.93
N LEU A 206 -8.90 -2.86 -1.74
CA LEU A 206 -7.51 -2.46 -1.53
C LEU A 206 -6.54 -3.36 -2.31
N MET A 207 -6.74 -4.69 -2.24
CA MET A 207 -5.94 -5.68 -2.99
C MET A 207 -6.07 -5.49 -4.51
N ILE A 208 -7.28 -5.23 -5.01
CA ILE A 208 -7.51 -5.01 -6.44
C ILE A 208 -6.92 -3.66 -6.87
N GLY A 209 -7.22 -2.59 -6.13
CA GLY A 209 -6.78 -1.23 -6.44
C GLY A 209 -5.26 -1.09 -6.47
N PHE A 210 -4.57 -1.71 -5.51
CA PHE A 210 -3.11 -1.61 -5.35
C PHE A 210 -2.34 -2.87 -5.76
N GLY A 211 -3.01 -3.88 -6.31
CA GLY A 211 -2.38 -5.09 -6.83
C GLY A 211 -1.55 -4.83 -8.10
N SER A 212 -1.05 -5.90 -8.70
CA SER A 212 -0.31 -5.82 -9.96
C SER A 212 -1.28 -5.72 -11.14
N TRP A 213 -1.14 -4.64 -11.92
CA TRP A 213 -1.87 -4.45 -13.17
C TRP A 213 -0.91 -4.67 -14.34
N SER A 214 -1.40 -5.27 -15.42
CA SER A 214 -0.68 -5.35 -16.71
C SER A 214 -1.08 -4.23 -17.68
N LEU A 215 -2.08 -3.44 -17.31
CA LEU A 215 -2.67 -2.42 -18.16
C LEU A 215 -1.76 -1.18 -18.23
N ILE A 216 -1.47 -0.68 -19.44
CA ILE A 216 -0.76 0.60 -19.64
C ILE A 216 -1.78 1.64 -20.08
N LEU A 217 -1.98 2.70 -19.28
CA LEU A 217 -3.10 3.63 -19.48
C LEU A 217 -3.05 4.41 -20.80
N TRP A 218 -1.89 4.53 -21.46
CA TRP A 218 -1.75 5.18 -22.78
C TRP A 218 -1.50 4.20 -23.93
N SER A 219 -1.70 2.89 -23.73
CA SER A 219 -1.64 1.93 -24.84
C SER A 219 -2.99 1.76 -25.55
N PHE A 220 -4.01 2.55 -25.18
CA PHE A 220 -5.31 2.47 -25.81
C PHE A 220 -5.32 3.20 -27.15
N GLU A 221 -5.82 2.51 -28.18
CA GLU A 221 -6.16 3.13 -29.45
C GLU A 221 -7.35 4.08 -29.29
N ASN A 222 -7.42 5.10 -30.14
CA ASN A 222 -8.57 6.01 -30.15
C ASN A 222 -9.82 5.24 -30.59
N PRO A 223 -10.83 5.05 -29.71
CA PRO A 223 -12.06 4.38 -30.10
C PRO A 223 -12.98 5.26 -30.97
N PHE A 224 -12.65 6.55 -31.14
CA PHE A 224 -13.41 7.53 -31.92
C PHE A 224 -12.58 8.02 -33.13
N PRO A 225 -12.29 7.17 -34.12
CA PRO A 225 -11.48 7.56 -35.27
C PRO A 225 -12.11 8.68 -36.10
N ASN A 226 -13.44 8.81 -36.05
CA ASN A 226 -14.20 9.81 -36.80
C ASN A 226 -14.57 11.06 -35.95
N ASN A 227 -13.92 11.26 -34.80
CA ASN A 227 -14.25 12.33 -33.83
C ASN A 227 -15.73 12.33 -33.40
N GLU A 228 -16.35 11.14 -33.38
CA GLU A 228 -17.74 10.94 -33.00
C GLU A 228 -17.98 11.01 -31.48
N GLY A 229 -16.90 11.05 -30.70
CA GLY A 229 -16.95 11.13 -29.25
C GLY A 229 -15.59 11.46 -28.64
N SER A 230 -15.62 11.64 -27.32
CA SER A 230 -14.45 11.86 -26.48
C SER A 230 -14.72 11.34 -25.07
N VAL A 231 -13.65 11.05 -24.32
CA VAL A 231 -13.75 10.67 -22.90
C VAL A 231 -13.33 11.84 -22.04
N HIS A 232 -14.14 12.14 -21.03
CA HIS A 232 -13.87 13.22 -20.07
C HIS A 232 -13.47 12.62 -18.73
N ILE A 233 -12.28 12.95 -18.23
CA ILE A 233 -11.78 12.50 -16.93
C ILE A 233 -11.73 13.70 -15.99
N GLY A 234 -12.62 13.71 -15.00
CA GLY A 234 -12.66 14.74 -13.95
C GLY A 234 -11.81 14.35 -12.74
N LYS A 235 -10.97 15.27 -12.26
CA LYS A 235 -10.10 15.10 -11.09
C LYS A 235 -10.53 16.04 -9.97
N VAL A 236 -10.66 15.52 -8.75
CA VAL A 236 -10.83 16.34 -7.55
C VAL A 236 -9.50 16.48 -6.82
N MET A 237 -9.08 17.72 -6.55
CA MET A 237 -7.69 18.02 -6.22
C MET A 237 -7.36 17.89 -4.72
N LYS A 238 -6.39 17.01 -4.39
CA LYS A 238 -5.43 17.16 -3.27
C LYS A 238 -4.14 16.30 -3.40
N MET A 239 -4.03 15.37 -4.36
CA MET A 239 -2.76 14.66 -4.61
C MET A 239 -1.99 15.34 -5.74
N ALA A 240 -0.99 16.15 -5.36
CA ALA A 240 -0.35 17.13 -6.23
C ALA A 240 0.74 16.55 -7.18
N SER A 241 1.30 15.36 -6.94
CA SER A 241 2.49 14.91 -7.67
C SER A 241 2.23 13.77 -8.69
N CYS A 242 1.88 12.55 -8.27
CA CYS A 242 1.76 11.41 -9.23
C CYS A 242 0.63 11.58 -10.26
N LEU A 243 -0.52 12.11 -9.86
CA LEU A 243 -1.68 12.33 -10.75
C LEU A 243 -1.49 13.51 -11.70
N LEU A 244 -0.70 14.52 -11.32
CA LEU A 244 -0.41 15.68 -12.18
C LEU A 244 0.43 15.24 -13.39
N CYS A 245 1.38 14.35 -13.16
CA CYS A 245 2.18 13.76 -14.22
C CYS A 245 1.39 12.77 -15.08
N CYS A 246 0.39 12.08 -14.51
CA CYS A 246 -0.58 11.32 -15.30
C CYS A 246 -1.27 12.24 -16.32
N ASN A 247 -1.79 13.39 -15.89
CA ASN A 247 -2.47 14.33 -16.78
C ASN A 247 -1.54 14.81 -17.91
N GLY A 248 -0.31 15.21 -17.60
CA GLY A 248 0.65 15.68 -18.61
C GLY A 248 1.07 14.59 -19.61
N ILE A 249 1.33 13.36 -19.13
CA ILE A 249 1.71 12.23 -20.00
C ILE A 249 0.52 11.76 -20.85
N LEU A 250 -0.68 11.75 -20.27
CA LEU A 250 -1.87 11.23 -20.93
C LEU A 250 -2.45 12.24 -21.95
N GLN A 251 -2.48 13.54 -21.62
CA GLN A 251 -2.92 14.57 -22.58
C GLN A 251 -2.06 14.60 -23.84
N GLY A 252 -0.76 14.35 -23.73
CA GLY A 252 0.14 14.30 -24.88
C GLY A 252 0.00 13.03 -25.73
N LYS A 253 -0.54 11.93 -25.18
CA LYS A 253 -0.63 10.62 -25.85
C LYS A 253 -2.03 10.24 -26.32
N LEU A 254 -3.08 10.76 -25.68
CA LEU A 254 -4.46 10.39 -25.93
C LEU A 254 -5.29 11.64 -26.23
N SER A 255 -5.28 12.09 -27.49
CA SER A 255 -5.96 13.31 -27.95
C SER A 255 -7.49 13.28 -27.80
N TRP A 256 -8.08 12.09 -27.69
CA TRP A 256 -9.51 11.85 -27.51
C TRP A 256 -9.95 11.83 -26.04
N ILE A 257 -9.01 12.04 -25.09
CA ILE A 257 -9.31 12.15 -23.67
C ILE A 257 -9.10 13.60 -23.20
N HIS A 258 -10.17 14.20 -22.67
CA HIS A 258 -10.14 15.53 -22.07
C HIS A 258 -10.07 15.43 -20.54
N TYR A 259 -9.01 15.98 -19.97
CA TYR A 259 -8.84 16.03 -18.52
C TYR A 259 -9.40 17.34 -17.96
N HIS A 260 -10.23 17.22 -16.93
CA HIS A 260 -10.84 18.35 -16.23
C HIS A 260 -10.32 18.37 -14.80
N GLU A 261 -9.70 19.47 -14.41
CA GLU A 261 -9.36 19.70 -13.02
C GLU A 261 -10.52 20.42 -12.35
N VAL A 262 -11.00 19.85 -11.26
CA VAL A 262 -12.03 20.45 -10.42
C VAL A 262 -11.34 20.99 -9.18
N PRO A 263 -10.89 22.26 -9.21
CA PRO A 263 -10.21 22.84 -8.06
C PRO A 263 -11.22 22.96 -6.91
N VAL A 264 -10.71 22.84 -5.68
CA VAL A 264 -11.40 23.33 -4.47
C VAL A 264 -12.51 22.45 -3.87
N LEU A 265 -12.73 21.18 -4.24
CA LEU A 265 -13.88 20.41 -3.69
C LEU A 265 -13.54 19.32 -2.65
N GLY A 266 -12.26 19.05 -2.39
CA GLY A 266 -11.82 18.00 -1.45
C GLY A 266 -12.01 16.59 -2.03
N THR A 267 -11.18 15.63 -1.61
CA THR A 267 -11.21 14.23 -2.10
C THR A 267 -12.60 13.58 -2.00
N CYS A 268 -13.45 14.02 -1.07
CA CYS A 268 -14.79 13.48 -0.85
C CYS A 268 -15.89 14.11 -1.73
N PHE A 269 -15.60 15.10 -2.59
CA PHE A 269 -16.61 15.80 -3.40
C PHE A 269 -17.57 14.87 -4.14
N LEU A 270 -17.06 13.76 -4.68
CA LEU A 270 -17.84 12.81 -5.47
C LEU A 270 -18.96 12.15 -4.65
N LEU A 271 -18.85 12.12 -3.32
CA LEU A 271 -19.88 11.63 -2.43
C LEU A 271 -21.11 12.56 -2.36
N GLN A 272 -20.96 13.83 -2.75
CA GLN A 272 -22.07 14.78 -2.85
C GLN A 272 -22.91 14.56 -4.12
N MET A 273 -22.31 13.99 -5.18
CA MET A 273 -22.98 13.70 -6.45
C MET A 273 -23.69 12.35 -6.45
N ALA A 274 -23.33 11.46 -5.52
CA ALA A 274 -23.97 10.17 -5.29
C ALA A 274 -25.15 10.29 -4.32
#